data_AF-A0A453GW73-F1
#
_entry.id   AF-A0A453GW73-F1
#
_cell.length_a   1.000
_cell.length_b   1.000
_cell.length_c   1.000
_cell.angle_alpha   90.00
_cell.angle_beta   90.00
_cell.angle_gamma   90.00
#
_symmetry.space_group_name_H-M   'P 1'
#
loop_
_entity.id
_entity.type
_entity.pdbx_description
1 polymer ?
#
loop_
_entity_poly.entity_id
_entity_poly.type
_entity_poly.pdbx_seq_one_letter_code
_entity_poly.pdbx_strand_id
1 'polypeptide(L)'
;MYVQEYGSDSPLPNRRHVYLAYIDSVKYFRPEIKSASGEALRTFVYHEILIGYLDYCKKIGFVSCSIWACPSTKRDDYVLYCHPTSQKMPKSDKLRSWYQNLIKKAVKDGVVVERNTLYDFFLQPTSDRKASISAACLPYCENDFWPGEAERLLEKKDDNTSQKKEPQVGRLMRVAKRDDRKGNLEDNLEDILLVHKLGEKMRTMKEDFIMLCLQRFCKHCQQPIVSGKSWVCTCCKNFHLCDQCHAEELSAPLKDRHPATTKQKHAFQRIEEEPLPETDDGDPTMESKYFDSRIDFLKHCQDNQYQFDTLRRAKHSTMMILYHLHDSACSACHQAMDQRFAWRCLVCAGCNFCDSCYKQDGEKLHIHKLKQTEQQVLPNYTLQVSFVILS
;
A
#
# COMPACT_ATOMS: atom_id res chain seq x y z
N MET A 1 9.83 -1.64 3.22
CA MET A 1 8.49 -1.46 2.62
C MET A 1 7.79 -0.42 3.47
N TYR A 2 7.13 0.56 2.85
CA TYR A 2 6.27 1.53 3.52
C TYR A 2 4.86 1.36 2.99
N VAL A 3 3.89 1.37 3.90
CA VAL A 3 2.46 1.15 3.63
C VAL A 3 1.65 2.24 4.31
N GLN A 4 0.49 2.55 3.76
CA GLN A 4 -0.52 3.40 4.41
C GLN A 4 -1.75 2.52 4.65
N GLU A 5 -2.16 2.40 5.90
CA GLU A 5 -3.28 1.55 6.31
C GLU A 5 -4.41 2.43 6.82
N TYR A 6 -5.54 2.39 6.11
CA TYR A 6 -6.73 3.17 6.42
C TYR A 6 -7.76 2.24 7.07
N GLY A 7 -7.91 2.35 8.39
CA GLY A 7 -8.70 1.45 9.20
C GLY A 7 -10.21 1.46 8.95
N SER A 8 -10.94 0.71 9.78
CA SER A 8 -12.40 0.65 9.81
C SER A 8 -13.06 1.95 10.24
N ASP A 9 -12.38 2.73 11.07
CA ASP A 9 -12.75 4.05 11.57
C ASP A 9 -12.51 5.17 10.55
N SER A 10 -11.65 4.93 9.55
CA SER A 10 -11.36 5.89 8.50
C SER A 10 -12.62 6.27 7.70
N PRO A 11 -12.72 7.53 7.23
CA PRO A 11 -13.83 7.96 6.39
C PRO A 11 -13.77 7.27 5.02
N LEU A 12 -14.92 7.23 4.34
CA LEU A 12 -14.96 6.91 2.91
C LEU A 12 -14.22 8.01 2.12
N PRO A 13 -13.52 7.68 1.02
CA PRO A 13 -13.48 6.38 0.34
C PRO A 13 -12.40 5.40 0.85
N ASN A 14 -11.57 5.80 1.82
CA ASN A 14 -10.39 5.03 2.23
C ASN A 14 -10.64 3.93 3.26
N ARG A 15 -11.83 3.88 3.88
CA ARG A 15 -12.16 2.88 4.89
C ARG A 15 -11.74 1.45 4.50
N ARG A 16 -11.00 0.78 5.39
CA ARG A 16 -10.50 -0.61 5.23
C ARG A 16 -9.64 -0.79 3.96
N HIS A 17 -8.88 0.23 3.58
CA HIS A 17 -8.00 0.22 2.42
C HIS A 17 -6.52 0.22 2.83
N VAL A 18 -5.70 -0.50 2.09
CA VAL A 18 -4.23 -0.47 2.23
C VAL A 18 -3.62 0.10 0.96
N TYR A 19 -2.59 0.91 1.09
CA TYR A 19 -1.77 1.38 -0.04
C TYR A 19 -0.32 0.96 0.14
N LEU A 20 0.21 0.19 -0.81
CA LEU A 20 1.63 -0.15 -0.86
C LEU A 20 2.41 1.03 -1.44
N ALA A 21 2.79 1.98 -0.56
CA ALA A 21 3.43 3.22 -0.97
C ALA A 21 4.82 3.01 -1.57
N TYR A 22 5.69 2.25 -0.89
CA TYR A 22 7.05 2.01 -1.36
C TYR A 22 7.56 0.61 -1.04
N ILE A 23 8.21 -0.02 -2.01
CA ILE A 23 9.04 -1.20 -1.80
C ILE A 23 10.41 -0.97 -2.43
N ASP A 24 11.45 -1.45 -1.75
CA ASP A 24 12.81 -1.36 -2.24
C ASP A 24 13.60 -2.60 -1.81
N SER A 25 14.69 -2.89 -2.53
CA SER A 25 15.54 -4.04 -2.20
C SER A 25 16.96 -3.94 -2.76
N VAL A 26 17.90 -4.56 -2.06
CA VAL A 26 19.26 -4.81 -2.57
C VAL A 26 19.45 -6.28 -2.93
N LYS A 27 20.24 -6.55 -3.97
CA LYS A 27 20.28 -7.86 -4.64
C LYS A 27 20.98 -8.99 -3.86
N TYR A 28 21.48 -8.74 -2.65
CA TYR A 28 22.42 -9.61 -1.94
C TYR A 28 21.82 -10.84 -1.25
N PHE A 29 20.52 -11.10 -1.40
CA PHE A 29 19.88 -12.28 -0.86
C PHE A 29 20.58 -13.57 -1.31
N ARG A 30 20.82 -14.50 -0.39
CA ARG A 30 21.47 -15.80 -0.63
C ARG A 30 20.63 -16.94 -0.04
N PRO A 31 20.67 -18.15 -0.63
CA PRO A 31 21.48 -18.53 -1.79
C PRO A 31 20.94 -18.03 -3.14
N GLU A 32 21.82 -17.85 -4.13
CA GLU A 32 21.47 -17.45 -5.51
C GLU A 32 21.03 -18.68 -6.34
N ILE A 33 19.94 -19.32 -5.92
CA ILE A 33 19.38 -20.51 -6.56
C ILE A 33 17.97 -20.25 -7.10
N LYS A 34 17.41 -21.22 -7.80
CA LYS A 34 15.99 -21.23 -8.18
C LYS A 34 15.15 -21.90 -7.09
N SER A 35 13.93 -21.41 -6.93
CA SER A 35 12.87 -22.05 -6.15
C SER A 35 12.33 -23.30 -6.88
N ALA A 36 11.50 -24.08 -6.20
CA ALA A 36 10.83 -25.25 -6.79
C ALA A 36 9.91 -24.88 -7.97
N SER A 37 9.38 -23.65 -7.99
CA SER A 37 8.55 -23.09 -9.07
C SER A 37 9.35 -22.53 -10.25
N GLY A 38 10.69 -22.46 -10.13
CA GLY A 38 11.61 -22.14 -11.23
C GLY A 38 12.09 -20.69 -11.29
N GLU A 39 11.46 -19.76 -10.57
CA GLU A 39 11.97 -18.39 -10.38
C GLU A 39 13.15 -18.33 -9.41
N ALA A 40 13.94 -17.25 -9.46
CA ALA A 40 15.01 -17.01 -8.49
C ALA A 40 14.48 -16.97 -7.06
N LEU A 41 15.16 -17.64 -6.11
CA LEU A 41 14.73 -17.73 -4.72
C LEU A 41 14.53 -16.35 -4.07
N ARG A 42 15.37 -15.37 -4.41
CA ARG A 42 15.20 -13.98 -3.97
C ARG A 42 13.84 -13.41 -4.39
N THR A 43 13.43 -13.63 -5.64
CA THR A 43 12.12 -13.18 -6.14
C THR A 43 10.99 -13.91 -5.43
N PHE A 44 11.13 -15.23 -5.24
CA PHE A 44 10.17 -16.03 -4.48
C PHE A 44 9.95 -15.46 -3.07
N VAL A 45 11.03 -15.21 -2.33
CA VAL A 45 10.95 -14.66 -0.97
C VAL A 45 10.30 -13.27 -0.94
N TYR A 46 10.61 -12.41 -1.91
CA TYR A 46 9.96 -11.09 -1.99
C TYR A 46 8.45 -11.21 -2.25
N HIS A 47 8.03 -12.18 -3.08
CA HIS A 47 6.61 -12.46 -3.27
C HIS A 47 5.98 -13.00 -1.98
N GLU A 48 6.62 -13.92 -1.27
CA GLU A 48 6.07 -14.47 -0.02
C GLU A 48 5.90 -13.41 1.07
N ILE A 49 6.83 -12.46 1.20
CA ILE A 49 6.69 -11.34 2.16
C ILE A 49 5.44 -10.51 1.84
N LEU A 50 5.26 -10.12 0.58
CA LEU A 50 4.11 -9.32 0.17
C LEU A 50 2.80 -10.08 0.23
N ILE A 51 2.79 -11.36 -0.16
CA ILE A 51 1.58 -12.21 -0.05
C ILE A 51 1.23 -12.43 1.42
N GLY A 52 2.22 -12.66 2.27
CA GLY A 52 2.02 -12.77 3.72
C GLY A 52 1.44 -11.50 4.33
N TYR A 53 1.93 -10.33 3.91
CA TYR A 53 1.35 -9.05 4.31
C TYR A 53 -0.10 -8.86 3.82
N LEU A 54 -0.39 -9.19 2.55
CA LEU A 54 -1.77 -9.12 2.04
C LEU A 54 -2.73 -10.09 2.77
N ASP A 55 -2.25 -11.29 3.12
CA ASP A 55 -3.00 -12.27 3.90
C ASP A 55 -3.24 -11.79 5.33
N TYR A 56 -2.23 -11.16 5.95
CA TYR A 56 -2.37 -10.48 7.22
C TYR A 56 -3.45 -9.40 7.18
N CYS A 57 -3.34 -8.43 6.25
CA CYS A 57 -4.33 -7.37 6.09
C CYS A 57 -5.74 -7.92 5.89
N LYS A 58 -5.89 -8.97 5.07
CA LYS A 58 -7.19 -9.64 4.85
C LYS A 58 -7.78 -10.19 6.15
N LYS A 59 -6.95 -10.87 6.96
CA LYS A 59 -7.37 -11.50 8.22
C LYS A 59 -7.80 -10.48 9.26
N ILE A 60 -7.13 -9.33 9.33
CA ILE A 60 -7.53 -8.21 10.20
C ILE A 60 -8.58 -7.30 9.55
N GLY A 61 -9.27 -7.75 8.49
CA GLY A 61 -10.48 -7.09 8.02
C GLY A 61 -10.27 -5.93 7.04
N PHE A 62 -9.08 -5.71 6.50
CA PHE A 62 -8.91 -4.86 5.32
C PHE A 62 -9.58 -5.51 4.10
N VAL A 63 -10.25 -4.70 3.28
CA VAL A 63 -11.05 -5.19 2.14
C VAL A 63 -10.31 -5.09 0.82
N SER A 64 -9.32 -4.20 0.72
CA SER A 64 -8.63 -3.94 -0.53
C SER A 64 -7.23 -3.35 -0.35
N CYS A 65 -6.40 -3.51 -1.38
CA CYS A 65 -5.06 -2.95 -1.44
C CYS A 65 -4.78 -2.34 -2.82
N SER A 66 -4.27 -1.10 -2.86
CA SER A 66 -3.81 -0.44 -4.08
C SER A 66 -2.28 -0.48 -4.18
N ILE A 67 -1.78 -0.65 -5.41
CA ILE A 67 -0.35 -0.61 -5.73
C ILE A 67 -0.14 0.23 -6.98
N TRP A 68 0.73 1.23 -6.90
CA TRP A 68 1.26 1.93 -8.06
C TRP A 68 2.60 1.31 -8.49
N ALA A 69 2.59 0.59 -9.61
CA ALA A 69 3.77 -0.07 -10.20
C ALA A 69 4.66 0.94 -10.94
N CYS A 70 5.29 1.84 -10.18
CA CYS A 70 6.25 2.82 -10.68
C CYS A 70 7.69 2.32 -10.41
N PRO A 71 8.52 2.05 -11.44
CA PRO A 71 9.92 1.74 -11.21
C PRO A 71 10.70 3.02 -10.87
N SER A 72 11.65 2.93 -9.93
CA SER A 72 12.58 4.03 -9.68
C SER A 72 13.51 4.24 -10.88
N THR A 73 13.93 5.50 -11.08
CA THR A 73 15.00 5.79 -12.04
C THR A 73 16.36 5.46 -11.44
N LYS A 74 17.42 5.33 -12.26
CA LYS A 74 18.78 5.05 -11.76
C LYS A 74 19.33 6.08 -10.77
N ARG A 75 18.70 7.25 -10.65
CA ARG A 75 19.12 8.33 -9.74
C ARG A 75 18.23 8.45 -8.50
N ASP A 76 17.15 7.68 -8.44
CA ASP A 76 16.17 7.75 -7.34
C ASP A 76 16.23 6.46 -6.53
N ASP A 77 16.71 6.57 -5.30
CA ASP A 77 16.60 5.50 -4.32
C ASP A 77 15.24 5.63 -3.62
N TYR A 78 14.50 4.52 -3.51
CA TYR A 78 13.20 4.56 -2.84
C TYR A 78 13.33 4.53 -1.33
N VAL A 79 14.15 3.62 -0.80
CA VAL A 79 14.37 3.48 0.63
C VAL A 79 15.85 3.30 0.92
N LEU A 80 16.54 2.46 0.16
CA LEU A 80 17.93 2.08 0.43
C LEU A 80 18.90 2.97 -0.33
N TYR A 81 19.67 3.79 0.39
CA TYR A 81 20.61 4.73 -0.22
C TYR A 81 21.74 4.02 -0.95
N CYS A 82 21.95 4.39 -2.22
CA CYS A 82 23.02 3.92 -3.09
C CYS A 82 22.95 2.42 -3.40
N HIS A 83 22.22 2.07 -4.45
CA HIS A 83 22.13 0.69 -4.92
C HIS A 83 23.40 0.17 -5.61
N PRO A 84 23.62 -1.16 -5.65
CA PRO A 84 24.75 -1.74 -6.35
C PRO A 84 24.71 -1.40 -7.84
N THR A 85 25.82 -0.93 -8.41
CA THR A 85 25.90 -0.60 -9.86
C THR A 85 25.57 -1.79 -10.78
N SER A 86 25.81 -3.00 -10.28
CA SER A 86 25.50 -4.26 -10.94
C SER A 86 24.07 -4.76 -10.69
N GLN A 87 23.23 -4.02 -9.95
CA GLN A 87 21.80 -4.26 -9.80
C GLN A 87 21.05 -3.47 -10.88
N LYS A 88 20.30 -4.17 -11.73
CA LYS A 88 19.49 -3.53 -12.78
C LYS A 88 18.14 -3.12 -12.18
N MET A 89 17.81 -1.83 -12.27
CA MET A 89 16.45 -1.37 -11.98
C MET A 89 15.49 -1.91 -13.04
N PRO A 90 14.34 -2.48 -12.65
CA PRO A 90 13.38 -3.01 -13.62
C PRO A 90 12.79 -1.86 -14.45
N LYS A 91 12.58 -2.12 -15.74
CA LYS A 91 11.72 -1.26 -16.56
C LYS A 91 10.26 -1.51 -16.19
N SER A 92 9.39 -0.56 -16.55
CA SER A 92 7.96 -0.59 -16.22
C SER A 92 7.26 -1.90 -16.63
N ASP A 93 7.56 -2.44 -17.82
CA ASP A 93 7.03 -3.73 -18.29
C ASP A 93 7.46 -4.92 -17.42
N LYS A 94 8.73 -4.95 -17.00
CA LYS A 94 9.27 -6.00 -16.13
C LYS A 94 8.72 -5.90 -14.72
N LEU A 95 8.56 -4.69 -14.18
CA LEU A 95 7.97 -4.48 -12.86
C LEU A 95 6.49 -4.90 -12.84
N ARG A 96 5.72 -4.53 -13.88
CA ARG A 96 4.34 -5.01 -14.03
C ARG A 96 4.27 -6.53 -14.09
N SER A 97 5.12 -7.16 -14.89
CA SER A 97 5.16 -8.64 -14.98
C SER A 97 5.51 -9.29 -13.65
N TRP A 98 6.38 -8.66 -12.85
CA TRP A 98 6.74 -9.12 -11.51
C TRP A 98 5.52 -9.12 -10.58
N TYR A 99 4.81 -7.99 -10.48
CA TYR A 99 3.55 -7.91 -9.70
C TYR A 99 2.48 -8.87 -10.21
N GLN A 100 2.32 -9.02 -11.53
CA GLN A 100 1.35 -9.96 -12.09
C GLN A 100 1.62 -11.41 -11.64
N ASN A 101 2.89 -11.82 -11.54
CA ASN A 101 3.24 -13.16 -11.07
C ASN A 101 2.97 -13.32 -9.56
N LEU A 102 3.29 -12.31 -8.76
CA LEU A 102 2.94 -12.25 -7.35
C LEU A 102 1.42 -12.40 -7.17
N ILE A 103 0.63 -11.61 -7.90
CA ILE A 103 -0.83 -11.60 -7.76
C ILE A 103 -1.44 -12.92 -8.24
N LYS A 104 -0.93 -13.52 -9.32
CA LYS A 104 -1.37 -14.87 -9.75
C LYS A 104 -1.19 -15.89 -8.65
N LYS A 105 -0.07 -15.84 -7.91
CA LYS A 105 0.15 -16.69 -6.74
C LYS A 105 -0.83 -16.35 -5.61
N ALA A 106 -0.98 -15.07 -5.26
CA ALA A 106 -1.89 -14.62 -4.21
C ALA A 106 -3.36 -15.02 -4.46
N VAL A 107 -3.81 -15.01 -5.73
CA VAL A 107 -5.15 -15.47 -6.12
C VAL A 107 -5.26 -16.99 -6.00
N LYS A 108 -4.23 -17.73 -6.42
CA LYS A 108 -4.19 -19.20 -6.28
C LYS A 108 -4.24 -19.63 -4.81
N ASP A 109 -3.55 -18.88 -3.95
CA ASP A 109 -3.47 -19.15 -2.50
C ASP A 109 -4.72 -18.65 -1.74
N GLY A 110 -5.71 -18.06 -2.44
CA GLY A 110 -6.95 -17.58 -1.83
C GLY A 110 -6.81 -16.30 -1.02
N VAL A 111 -5.65 -15.64 -1.05
CA VAL A 111 -5.39 -14.36 -0.39
C VAL A 111 -6.13 -13.24 -1.12
N VAL A 112 -5.89 -13.11 -2.42
CA VAL A 112 -6.58 -12.10 -3.26
C VAL A 112 -7.82 -12.73 -3.91
N VAL A 113 -8.99 -12.14 -3.69
CA VAL A 113 -10.27 -12.60 -4.27
C VAL A 113 -10.37 -12.21 -5.74
N GLU A 114 -10.00 -10.96 -6.05
CA GLU A 114 -10.06 -10.43 -7.41
C GLU A 114 -8.94 -9.41 -7.66
N ARG A 115 -8.36 -9.47 -8.85
CA ARG A 115 -7.40 -8.46 -9.35
C ARG A 115 -8.11 -7.55 -10.33
N ASN A 116 -8.04 -6.25 -10.08
CA ASN A 116 -8.53 -5.18 -10.95
C ASN A 116 -7.42 -4.13 -11.20
N THR A 117 -7.76 -3.10 -11.97
CA THR A 117 -7.01 -1.83 -12.00
C THR A 117 -7.88 -0.74 -11.37
N LEU A 118 -7.28 0.35 -10.87
CA LEU A 118 -8.07 1.51 -10.39
C LEU A 118 -9.03 2.02 -11.46
N TYR A 119 -8.58 2.05 -12.72
CA TYR A 119 -9.40 2.46 -13.85
C TYR A 119 -10.58 1.50 -14.08
N ASP A 120 -10.32 0.20 -14.24
CA ASP A 120 -11.37 -0.78 -14.54
C ASP A 120 -12.37 -0.91 -13.36
N PHE A 121 -11.89 -0.74 -12.12
CA PHE A 121 -12.74 -0.81 -10.94
C PHE A 121 -13.58 0.46 -10.75
N PHE A 122 -12.96 1.65 -10.69
CA PHE A 122 -13.67 2.87 -10.29
C PHE A 122 -14.17 3.72 -11.45
N LEU A 123 -13.48 3.71 -12.59
CA LEU A 123 -13.70 4.68 -13.67
C LEU A 123 -14.34 4.10 -14.93
N GLN A 124 -14.26 2.79 -15.13
CA GLN A 124 -14.88 2.14 -16.28
C GLN A 124 -16.39 1.95 -16.06
N PRO A 125 -17.25 2.49 -16.94
CA PRO A 125 -18.66 2.15 -16.95
C PRO A 125 -18.84 0.68 -17.35
N THR A 126 -19.61 -0.07 -16.57
CA THR A 126 -20.03 -1.43 -16.93
C THR A 126 -21.55 -1.51 -16.90
N SER A 127 -22.15 -2.36 -17.74
CA SER A 127 -23.61 -2.48 -17.85
C SER A 127 -24.26 -2.90 -16.53
N ASP A 128 -23.58 -3.76 -15.77
CA ASP A 128 -24.07 -4.29 -14.50
C ASP A 128 -23.83 -3.32 -13.34
N ARG A 129 -22.89 -2.37 -13.44
CA ARG A 129 -22.66 -1.38 -12.39
C ARG A 129 -23.82 -0.39 -12.33
N LYS A 130 -24.30 -0.14 -11.11
CA LYS A 130 -25.38 0.81 -10.82
C LYS A 130 -24.91 2.02 -10.00
N ALA A 131 -23.74 1.94 -9.37
CA ALA A 131 -23.08 3.06 -8.70
C ALA A 131 -22.72 4.19 -9.67
N SER A 132 -22.95 5.43 -9.24
CA SER A 132 -22.44 6.62 -9.92
C SER A 132 -20.92 6.60 -9.98
N ILE A 133 -20.36 7.14 -11.06
CA ILE A 133 -18.92 7.29 -11.22
C ILE A 133 -18.56 8.68 -10.73
N SER A 134 -17.67 8.75 -9.74
CA SER A 134 -17.22 10.00 -9.12
C SER A 134 -15.74 9.90 -8.76
N ALA A 135 -15.01 11.01 -8.80
CA ALA A 135 -13.62 11.04 -8.36
C ALA A 135 -13.55 10.79 -6.84
N ALA A 136 -14.57 11.19 -6.09
CA ALA A 136 -14.69 10.97 -4.65
C ALA A 136 -14.85 9.49 -4.24
N CYS A 137 -15.02 8.58 -5.21
CA CYS A 137 -15.03 7.14 -4.94
C CYS A 137 -13.64 6.49 -5.00
N LEU A 138 -12.61 7.17 -5.52
CA LEU A 138 -11.25 6.62 -5.59
C LEU A 138 -10.57 6.73 -4.21
N PRO A 139 -9.86 5.70 -3.74
CA PRO A 139 -9.07 5.79 -2.50
C PRO A 139 -8.03 6.90 -2.61
N TYR A 140 -8.10 7.89 -1.72
CA TYR A 140 -7.19 9.03 -1.68
C TYR A 140 -5.97 8.69 -0.83
N CYS A 141 -4.89 8.22 -1.47
CA CYS A 141 -3.66 7.82 -0.80
C CYS A 141 -2.57 8.87 -0.98
N GLU A 142 -1.84 9.19 0.08
CA GLU A 142 -0.82 10.25 0.01
C GLU A 142 0.31 9.85 -0.95
N ASN A 143 0.73 10.80 -1.77
CA ASN A 143 1.79 10.64 -2.78
C ASN A 143 1.48 9.61 -3.89
N ASP A 144 0.22 9.16 -4.00
CA ASP A 144 -0.21 8.39 -5.16
C ASP A 144 -0.33 9.28 -6.42
N PHE A 145 -0.42 8.65 -7.58
CA PHE A 145 -0.47 9.36 -8.86
C PHE A 145 -1.75 10.19 -9.04
N TRP A 146 -2.92 9.62 -8.74
CA TRP A 146 -4.19 10.19 -9.18
C TRP A 146 -4.58 11.48 -8.43
N PRO A 147 -4.31 11.67 -7.12
CA PRO A 147 -4.64 12.91 -6.43
C PRO A 147 -3.92 14.11 -7.05
N GLY A 148 -2.59 14.00 -7.24
CA GLY A 148 -1.80 15.06 -7.85
C GLY A 148 -2.13 15.29 -9.33
N GLU A 149 -2.63 14.26 -10.04
CA GLU A 149 -3.13 14.45 -11.40
C GLU A 149 -4.51 15.14 -11.43
N ALA A 150 -5.39 14.84 -10.48
CA ALA A 150 -6.67 15.50 -10.34
C ALA A 150 -6.49 17.00 -10.02
N GLU A 151 -5.60 17.34 -9.08
CA GLU A 151 -5.24 18.73 -8.75
C GLU A 151 -4.75 19.50 -10.00
N ARG A 152 -3.79 18.93 -10.75
CA ARG A 152 -3.31 19.53 -12.02
C ARG A 152 -4.41 19.74 -13.07
N LEU A 153 -5.43 18.88 -13.08
CA LEU A 153 -6.57 19.01 -14.01
C LEU A 153 -7.56 20.08 -13.58
N LEU A 154 -7.70 20.30 -12.28
CA LEU A 154 -8.51 21.36 -11.69
C LEU A 154 -7.85 22.73 -11.88
N GLU A 155 -6.55 22.87 -11.57
CA GLU A 155 -5.81 24.14 -11.76
C GLU A 155 -5.83 24.65 -13.21
N LYS A 156 -5.67 23.74 -14.18
CA LYS A 156 -5.72 24.08 -15.62
C LYS A 156 -7.08 24.61 -16.08
N LYS A 157 -8.13 24.44 -15.29
CA LYS A 157 -9.46 25.00 -15.56
C LYS A 157 -9.49 26.49 -15.20
N ASP A 158 -8.85 26.88 -14.10
CA ASP A 158 -8.91 28.24 -13.56
C ASP A 158 -8.05 29.23 -14.38
N ASP A 159 -6.95 28.77 -14.97
CA ASP A 159 -6.11 29.58 -15.86
C ASP A 159 -6.74 29.86 -17.25
N ASN A 160 -7.80 29.13 -17.63
CA ASN A 160 -8.39 29.23 -18.97
C ASN A 160 -9.55 30.24 -19.04
N THR A 161 -9.20 31.53 -19.04
CA THR A 161 -9.99 32.62 -19.66
C THR A 161 -9.97 32.57 -21.21
N SER A 162 -9.49 31.47 -21.82
CA SER A 162 -9.33 31.33 -23.28
C SER A 162 -10.38 30.42 -23.92
N GLN A 163 -11.26 31.06 -24.68
CA GLN A 163 -12.39 30.54 -25.48
C GLN A 163 -11.99 29.55 -26.61
N LYS A 164 -11.45 28.35 -26.34
CA LYS A 164 -11.24 27.32 -27.40
C LYS A 164 -11.32 25.85 -26.94
N LYS A 165 -12.44 25.35 -26.37
CA LYS A 165 -12.69 23.88 -26.22
C LYS A 165 -14.16 23.42 -26.31
N GLU A 166 -15.02 24.08 -27.08
CA GLU A 166 -16.45 23.70 -27.20
C GLU A 166 -16.74 22.27 -27.73
N PRO A 167 -15.99 21.67 -28.69
CA PRO A 167 -16.38 20.37 -29.26
C PRO A 167 -16.15 19.18 -28.31
N GLN A 168 -15.07 19.20 -27.53
CA GLN A 168 -14.72 18.12 -26.59
C GLN A 168 -15.61 18.18 -25.34
N VAL A 169 -15.85 19.37 -24.79
CA VAL A 169 -16.76 19.57 -23.67
C VAL A 169 -18.19 19.17 -24.07
N GLY A 170 -18.67 19.55 -25.26
CA GLY A 170 -19.98 19.13 -25.76
C GLY A 170 -20.12 17.62 -26.03
N ARG A 171 -19.01 16.91 -26.29
CA ARG A 171 -18.98 15.44 -26.40
C ARG A 171 -18.97 14.79 -25.03
N LEU A 172 -18.15 15.28 -24.10
CA LEU A 172 -18.13 14.82 -22.71
C LEU A 172 -19.46 15.09 -22.00
N MET A 173 -20.10 16.24 -22.20
CA MET A 173 -21.43 16.54 -21.66
C MET A 173 -22.50 15.56 -22.14
N ARG A 174 -22.42 15.08 -23.39
CA ARG A 174 -23.33 14.05 -23.91
C ARG A 174 -23.10 12.68 -23.29
N VAL A 175 -21.86 12.37 -22.90
CA VAL A 175 -21.52 11.14 -22.16
C VAL A 175 -21.98 11.26 -20.71
N ALA A 176 -21.69 12.39 -20.05
CA ALA A 176 -22.13 12.70 -18.69
C ALA A 176 -23.67 12.60 -18.52
N LYS A 177 -24.42 13.16 -19.48
CA LYS A 177 -25.90 13.07 -19.51
C LYS A 177 -26.44 11.65 -19.71
N ARG A 178 -25.64 10.70 -20.21
CA ARG A 178 -26.03 9.28 -20.32
C ARG A 178 -25.72 8.49 -19.06
N ASP A 179 -24.67 8.87 -18.33
CA ASP A 179 -24.25 8.19 -17.11
C ASP A 179 -24.98 8.70 -15.85
N ASP A 180 -25.62 9.87 -15.90
CA ASP A 180 -26.47 10.37 -14.81
C ASP A 180 -27.80 9.60 -14.74
N ARG A 181 -27.94 8.75 -13.72
CA ARG A 181 -29.19 8.01 -13.41
C ARG A 181 -30.07 8.72 -12.38
N LYS A 182 -29.65 9.85 -11.77
CA LYS A 182 -30.32 10.47 -10.62
C LYS A 182 -30.72 11.96 -10.78
N GLY A 183 -30.42 12.61 -11.90
CA GLY A 183 -31.07 13.86 -12.29
C GLY A 183 -30.57 15.14 -11.59
N ASN A 184 -29.49 15.07 -10.80
CA ASN A 184 -28.82 16.27 -10.26
C ASN A 184 -27.60 16.59 -11.12
N LEU A 185 -27.84 17.33 -12.21
CA LEU A 185 -26.87 17.48 -13.30
C LEU A 185 -25.86 18.62 -13.07
N GLU A 186 -26.22 19.70 -12.38
CA GLU A 186 -25.36 20.90 -12.26
C GLU A 186 -24.19 20.70 -11.28
N ASP A 187 -24.45 20.24 -10.05
CA ASP A 187 -23.40 19.96 -9.05
C ASP A 187 -22.50 18.77 -9.43
N ASN A 188 -22.99 17.86 -10.27
CA ASN A 188 -22.30 16.63 -10.67
C ASN A 188 -21.47 16.81 -11.96
N LEU A 189 -21.67 17.89 -12.72
CA LEU A 189 -21.02 18.04 -14.02
C LEU A 189 -19.50 18.21 -13.90
N GLU A 190 -19.04 18.95 -12.89
CA GLU A 190 -17.61 19.17 -12.69
C GLU A 190 -16.87 17.89 -12.33
N ASP A 191 -17.44 17.11 -11.41
CA ASP A 191 -16.93 15.80 -11.01
C ASP A 191 -16.92 14.83 -12.19
N ILE A 192 -18.02 14.74 -12.96
CA ILE A 192 -18.07 13.88 -14.15
C ILE A 192 -17.00 14.28 -15.19
N LEU A 193 -16.79 15.58 -15.41
CA LEU A 193 -15.75 16.07 -16.32
C LEU A 193 -14.35 15.74 -15.82
N LEU A 194 -14.10 15.87 -14.51
CA LEU A 194 -12.83 15.50 -13.87
C LEU A 194 -12.57 14.01 -14.04
N VAL A 195 -13.53 13.16 -13.66
CA VAL A 195 -13.49 11.70 -13.80
C VAL A 195 -13.17 11.28 -15.23
N HIS A 196 -13.81 11.91 -16.23
CA HIS A 196 -13.56 11.55 -17.62
C HIS A 196 -12.14 11.92 -18.06
N LYS A 197 -11.66 13.13 -17.73
CA LYS A 197 -10.29 13.56 -18.07
C LYS A 197 -9.23 12.72 -17.34
N LEU A 198 -9.45 12.44 -16.06
CA LEU A 198 -8.59 11.58 -15.25
C LEU A 198 -8.59 10.17 -15.82
N GLY A 199 -9.76 9.63 -16.15
CA GLY A 199 -9.94 8.33 -16.77
C GLY A 199 -9.26 8.20 -18.13
N GLU A 200 -9.26 9.24 -18.97
CA GLU A 200 -8.51 9.24 -20.23
C GLU A 200 -7.00 9.08 -20.00
N LYS A 201 -6.45 9.75 -19.00
CA LYS A 201 -5.03 9.63 -18.64
C LYS A 201 -4.72 8.25 -18.07
N MET A 202 -5.45 7.84 -17.02
CA MET A 202 -5.22 6.58 -16.33
C MET A 202 -5.41 5.37 -17.26
N ARG A 203 -6.33 5.42 -18.23
CA ARG A 203 -6.58 4.32 -19.18
C ARG A 203 -5.34 3.90 -19.96
N THR A 204 -4.49 4.85 -20.35
CA THR A 204 -3.29 4.56 -21.16
C THR A 204 -2.21 3.81 -20.37
N MET A 205 -2.23 3.94 -19.05
CA MET A 205 -1.28 3.36 -18.11
C MET A 205 -1.97 2.51 -17.04
N LYS A 206 -3.17 1.97 -17.33
CA LYS A 206 -4.03 1.35 -16.32
C LYS A 206 -3.40 0.16 -15.61
N GLU A 207 -2.52 -0.55 -16.30
CA GLU A 207 -1.80 -1.71 -15.76
C GLU A 207 -0.74 -1.31 -14.72
N ASP A 208 -0.42 -0.02 -14.59
CA ASP A 208 0.44 0.51 -13.54
C ASP A 208 -0.32 0.77 -12.23
N PHE A 209 -1.66 0.85 -12.27
CA PHE A 209 -2.51 1.13 -11.11
C PHE A 209 -3.30 -0.11 -10.71
N ILE A 210 -2.70 -0.96 -9.90
CA ILE A 210 -3.26 -2.25 -9.50
C ILE A 210 -4.20 -2.04 -8.32
N MET A 211 -5.39 -2.64 -8.40
CA MET A 211 -6.37 -2.68 -7.31
C MET A 211 -6.67 -4.14 -6.96
N LEU A 212 -6.34 -4.54 -5.74
CA LEU A 212 -6.55 -5.89 -5.23
C LEU A 212 -7.76 -5.91 -4.30
N CYS A 213 -8.73 -6.77 -4.60
CA CYS A 213 -9.83 -7.06 -3.68
C CYS A 213 -9.40 -8.22 -2.76
N LEU A 214 -9.26 -7.94 -1.47
CA LEU A 214 -8.97 -8.94 -0.44
C LEU A 214 -10.26 -9.61 0.07
N GLN A 215 -11.36 -8.86 0.03
CA GLN A 215 -12.71 -9.31 0.36
C GLN A 215 -13.65 -9.18 -0.85
N ARG A 216 -14.88 -9.69 -0.72
CA ARG A 216 -15.89 -9.65 -1.80
C ARG A 216 -16.48 -8.24 -1.92
N PHE A 217 -16.69 -7.79 -3.16
CA PHE A 217 -17.35 -6.52 -3.46
C PHE A 217 -18.65 -6.76 -4.21
N CYS A 218 -19.67 -5.95 -3.89
CA CYS A 218 -20.90 -5.96 -4.67
C CYS A 218 -20.66 -5.36 -6.06
N LYS A 219 -21.00 -6.07 -7.13
CA LYS A 219 -20.80 -5.59 -8.51
C LYS A 219 -21.70 -4.41 -8.90
N HIS A 220 -22.83 -4.22 -8.23
CA HIS A 220 -23.73 -3.09 -8.50
C HIS A 220 -23.26 -1.80 -7.83
N CYS A 221 -23.09 -1.81 -6.49
CA CYS A 221 -22.74 -0.61 -5.72
C CYS A 221 -21.24 -0.41 -5.50
N GLN A 222 -20.41 -1.41 -5.83
CA GLN A 222 -18.96 -1.43 -5.61
C GLN A 222 -18.51 -1.25 -4.16
N GLN A 223 -19.41 -1.47 -3.21
CA GLN A 223 -19.07 -1.49 -1.80
C GLN A 223 -18.60 -2.89 -1.38
N PRO A 224 -17.66 -2.99 -0.43
CA PRO A 224 -17.26 -4.25 0.15
C PRO A 224 -18.44 -4.87 0.91
N ILE A 225 -18.60 -6.19 0.81
CA ILE A 225 -19.59 -6.93 1.58
C ILE A 225 -18.92 -7.38 2.87
N VAL A 226 -19.11 -6.59 3.94
CA VAL A 226 -18.38 -6.75 5.21
C VAL A 226 -19.10 -7.61 6.25
N SER A 227 -20.41 -7.85 6.08
CA SER A 227 -21.21 -8.71 6.96
C SER A 227 -22.58 -9.01 6.34
N GLY A 228 -23.26 -10.04 6.85
CA GLY A 228 -24.66 -10.30 6.58
C GLY A 228 -24.92 -11.16 5.34
N LYS A 229 -26.00 -10.89 4.61
CA LYS A 229 -26.40 -11.70 3.44
C LYS A 229 -25.73 -11.18 2.18
N SER A 230 -25.07 -12.08 1.46
CA SER A 230 -24.57 -11.85 0.10
C SER A 230 -25.19 -12.83 -0.87
N TRP A 231 -25.16 -12.47 -2.16
CA TRP A 231 -25.76 -13.25 -3.23
C TRP A 231 -24.71 -13.45 -4.32
N VAL A 232 -24.33 -14.70 -4.58
CA VAL A 232 -23.37 -15.05 -5.63
C VAL A 232 -24.09 -15.53 -6.87
N CYS A 233 -23.67 -15.06 -8.04
CA CYS A 233 -24.15 -15.60 -9.31
C CYS A 233 -23.62 -17.02 -9.52
N THR A 234 -24.49 -17.97 -9.86
CA THR A 234 -24.09 -19.36 -10.12
C THR A 234 -23.40 -19.57 -11.47
N CYS A 235 -23.38 -18.54 -12.33
CA CYS A 235 -22.85 -18.62 -13.69
C CYS A 235 -21.59 -17.75 -13.89
N CYS A 236 -21.47 -16.63 -13.18
CA CYS A 236 -20.38 -15.68 -13.35
C CYS A 236 -19.37 -15.75 -12.20
N LYS A 237 -18.09 -15.86 -12.55
CA LYS A 237 -17.00 -15.83 -11.58
C LYS A 237 -16.95 -14.48 -10.87
N ASN A 238 -16.79 -14.49 -9.54
CA ASN A 238 -16.63 -13.31 -8.68
C ASN A 238 -17.76 -12.27 -8.81
N PHE A 239 -18.97 -12.68 -9.23
CA PHE A 239 -20.12 -11.78 -9.28
C PHE A 239 -20.95 -11.93 -8.01
N HIS A 240 -20.83 -10.92 -7.13
CA HIS A 240 -21.53 -10.87 -5.86
C HIS A 240 -22.43 -9.64 -5.80
N LEU A 241 -23.57 -9.77 -5.13
CA LEU A 241 -24.45 -8.68 -4.77
C LEU A 241 -24.65 -8.65 -3.26
N CYS A 242 -24.67 -7.45 -2.67
CA CYS A 242 -25.17 -7.29 -1.31
C CYS A 242 -26.70 -7.47 -1.30
N ASP A 243 -27.28 -7.69 -0.12
CA ASP A 243 -28.72 -7.95 0.04
C ASP A 243 -29.59 -6.86 -0.62
N GLN A 244 -29.23 -5.60 -0.40
CA GLN A 244 -29.92 -4.45 -1.00
C GLN A 244 -29.87 -4.47 -2.53
N CYS A 245 -28.69 -4.63 -3.12
CA CYS A 245 -28.53 -4.64 -4.57
C CYS A 245 -29.15 -5.87 -5.24
N HIS A 246 -29.28 -6.99 -4.52
CA HIS A 246 -30.01 -8.16 -4.99
C HIS A 246 -31.53 -7.94 -4.95
N ALA A 247 -32.07 -7.28 -3.93
CA ALA A 247 -33.48 -6.91 -3.89
C ALA A 247 -33.85 -5.95 -5.05
N GLU A 248 -33.00 -4.96 -5.32
CA GLU A 248 -33.12 -4.07 -6.47
C GLU A 248 -32.99 -4.81 -7.82
N GLU A 249 -32.19 -5.86 -7.86
CA GLU A 249 -32.03 -6.71 -9.03
C GLU A 249 -33.30 -7.51 -9.34
N LEU A 250 -33.97 -8.03 -8.30
CA LEU A 250 -35.22 -8.77 -8.45
C LEU A 250 -36.40 -7.87 -8.84
N SER A 251 -36.39 -6.59 -8.46
CA SER A 251 -37.44 -5.63 -8.82
C SER A 251 -37.19 -4.95 -10.18
N ALA A 252 -35.95 -4.95 -10.67
CA ALA A 252 -35.61 -4.35 -11.96
C ALA A 252 -36.29 -5.04 -13.16
N PRO A 253 -36.55 -4.31 -14.27
CA PRO A 253 -36.99 -4.91 -15.53
C PRO A 253 -35.99 -5.95 -16.05
N LEU A 254 -36.46 -7.02 -16.70
CA LEU A 254 -35.61 -8.13 -17.17
C LEU A 254 -34.41 -7.70 -18.03
N LYS A 255 -34.51 -6.59 -18.76
CA LYS A 255 -33.43 -6.04 -19.61
C LYS A 255 -32.29 -5.40 -18.82
N ASP A 256 -32.57 -4.98 -17.58
CA ASP A 256 -31.64 -4.28 -16.70
C ASP A 256 -31.06 -5.23 -15.63
N ARG A 257 -31.44 -6.52 -15.71
CA ARG A 257 -30.93 -7.58 -14.85
C ARG A 257 -29.65 -8.17 -15.40
N HIS A 258 -28.74 -8.51 -14.51
CA HIS A 258 -27.57 -9.32 -14.75
C HIS A 258 -27.96 -10.68 -15.35
N PRO A 259 -27.30 -11.11 -16.43
CA PRO A 259 -26.30 -10.37 -17.21
C PRO A 259 -26.93 -9.34 -18.15
N ALA A 260 -26.67 -8.04 -17.96
CA ALA A 260 -27.33 -6.97 -18.72
C ALA A 260 -27.02 -7.00 -20.23
N THR A 261 -25.99 -7.73 -20.64
CA THR A 261 -25.55 -7.86 -22.04
C THR A 261 -26.14 -9.06 -22.77
N THR A 262 -26.77 -10.01 -22.07
CA THR A 262 -27.30 -11.23 -22.69
C THR A 262 -28.73 -11.53 -22.23
N LYS A 263 -29.48 -12.26 -23.04
CA LYS A 263 -30.85 -12.70 -22.67
C LYS A 263 -30.85 -13.93 -21.74
N GLN A 264 -29.67 -14.38 -21.28
CA GLN A 264 -29.57 -15.52 -20.38
C GLN A 264 -30.02 -15.12 -18.98
N LYS A 265 -30.71 -16.01 -18.28
CA LYS A 265 -31.09 -15.80 -16.88
C LYS A 265 -30.03 -16.40 -15.99
N HIS A 266 -29.41 -15.59 -15.16
CA HIS A 266 -28.51 -16.08 -14.11
C HIS A 266 -29.26 -16.19 -12.79
N ALA A 267 -29.00 -17.28 -12.07
CA ALA A 267 -29.52 -17.50 -10.73
C ALA A 267 -28.52 -17.01 -9.69
N PHE A 268 -29.03 -16.62 -8.52
CA PHE A 268 -28.23 -16.21 -7.38
C PHE A 268 -28.41 -17.20 -6.23
N GLN A 269 -27.29 -17.58 -5.61
CA GLN A 269 -27.27 -18.36 -4.38
C GLN A 269 -26.95 -17.44 -3.21
N ARG A 270 -27.73 -17.55 -2.13
CA ARG A 270 -27.48 -16.82 -0.89
C ARG A 270 -26.28 -17.42 -0.15
N ILE A 271 -25.41 -16.54 0.33
CA ILE A 271 -24.28 -16.86 1.20
C ILE A 271 -24.41 -15.98 2.46
N GLU A 272 -24.08 -16.55 3.62
CA GLU A 272 -23.91 -15.78 4.85
C GLU A 272 -22.44 -15.39 4.98
N GLU A 273 -22.20 -14.09 5.14
CA GLU A 273 -20.87 -13.50 5.31
C GLU A 273 -20.68 -13.19 6.80
N GLU A 274 -19.63 -13.77 7.38
CA GLU A 274 -19.21 -13.44 8.73
C GLU A 274 -18.77 -11.96 8.79
N PRO A 275 -19.11 -11.23 9.86
CA PRO A 275 -18.62 -9.87 10.05
C PRO A 275 -17.10 -9.83 10.06
N LEU A 276 -16.52 -8.91 9.28
CA LEU A 276 -15.08 -8.66 9.33
C LEU A 276 -14.68 -8.12 10.71
N PRO A 277 -13.50 -8.50 11.24
CA PRO A 277 -12.98 -7.92 12.47
C PRO A 277 -12.67 -6.43 12.28
N GLU A 278 -12.42 -5.73 13.39
CA GLU A 278 -11.81 -4.40 13.34
C GLU A 278 -10.38 -4.48 12.79
N THR A 279 -9.92 -3.40 12.17
CA THR A 279 -8.59 -3.35 11.52
C THR A 279 -7.45 -3.05 12.47
N ASP A 280 -7.75 -2.70 13.71
CA ASP A 280 -6.74 -2.55 14.76
C ASP A 280 -6.16 -3.93 15.09
N ASP A 281 -4.85 -4.08 14.91
CA ASP A 281 -4.12 -5.30 15.24
C ASP A 281 -3.60 -5.30 16.69
N GLY A 282 -3.74 -4.18 17.41
CA GLY A 282 -3.24 -4.01 18.76
C GLY A 282 -1.73 -3.84 18.85
N ASP A 283 -1.02 -3.74 17.72
CA ASP A 283 0.41 -3.44 17.74
C ASP A 283 0.62 -1.99 18.18
N PRO A 284 1.53 -1.73 19.13
CA PRO A 284 1.74 -0.38 19.64
C PRO A 284 2.34 0.50 18.55
N THR A 285 1.93 1.78 18.52
CA THR A 285 2.60 2.77 17.68
C THR A 285 4.08 2.87 18.03
N MET A 286 4.93 2.58 17.06
CA MET A 286 6.38 2.70 17.18
C MET A 286 6.84 4.01 16.54
N GLU A 287 7.08 5.03 17.35
CA GLU A 287 7.63 6.30 16.87
C GLU A 287 9.12 6.19 16.59
N SER A 288 9.56 6.67 15.43
CA SER A 288 10.97 6.80 15.10
C SER A 288 11.26 7.96 14.16
N LYS A 289 12.06 8.91 14.66
CA LYS A 289 12.62 10.03 13.89
C LYS A 289 13.38 9.63 12.60
N TYR A 290 13.70 8.34 12.44
CA TYR A 290 14.37 7.82 11.26
C TYR A 290 13.47 6.96 10.37
N PHE A 291 12.41 6.35 10.89
CA PHE A 291 11.61 5.34 10.17
C PHE A 291 10.15 5.76 9.94
N ASP A 292 9.71 6.91 10.48
CA ASP A 292 8.34 7.41 10.28
C ASP A 292 8.04 7.69 8.79
N SER A 293 9.05 8.11 8.02
CA SER A 293 8.92 8.30 6.58
C SER A 293 10.13 7.79 5.80
N ARG A 294 9.89 7.39 4.55
CA ARG A 294 10.99 7.05 3.62
C ARG A 294 11.97 8.19 3.41
N ILE A 295 11.52 9.45 3.52
CA ILE A 295 12.34 10.64 3.28
C ILE A 295 13.33 10.78 4.43
N ASP A 296 12.86 10.67 5.66
CA ASP A 296 13.69 10.76 6.86
C ASP A 296 14.71 9.63 6.91
N PHE A 297 14.29 8.40 6.57
CA PHE A 297 15.19 7.26 6.53
C PHE A 297 16.28 7.43 5.46
N LEU A 298 15.88 7.83 4.25
CA LEU A 298 16.81 8.02 3.14
C LEU A 298 17.80 9.15 3.45
N LYS A 299 17.32 10.27 3.98
CA LYS A 299 18.15 11.39 4.43
C LYS A 299 19.12 10.96 5.53
N HIS A 300 18.65 10.21 6.52
CA HIS A 300 19.50 9.67 7.57
C HIS A 300 20.63 8.80 7.00
N CYS A 301 20.33 7.95 6.02
CA CYS A 301 21.33 7.15 5.33
C CYS A 301 22.32 8.00 4.52
N GLN A 302 21.84 9.07 3.86
CA GLN A 302 22.69 10.01 3.11
C GLN A 302 23.64 10.77 4.03
N ASP A 303 23.12 11.36 5.10
CA ASP A 303 23.89 12.16 6.06
C ASP A 303 25.00 11.32 6.73
N ASN A 304 24.73 10.03 6.98
CA ASN A 304 25.67 9.11 7.64
C ASN A 304 26.44 8.19 6.66
N GLN A 305 26.27 8.38 5.35
CA GLN A 305 26.93 7.56 4.31
C GLN A 305 26.66 6.05 4.45
N TYR A 306 25.45 5.69 4.87
CA TYR A 306 24.97 4.30 4.93
C TYR A 306 24.55 3.82 3.54
N GLN A 307 25.56 3.37 2.78
CA GLN A 307 25.40 2.93 1.40
C GLN A 307 25.12 1.43 1.31
N PHE A 308 24.42 1.01 0.24
CA PHE A 308 24.05 -0.38 -0.02
C PHE A 308 24.60 -0.92 -1.36
N ASP A 309 25.65 -0.31 -1.88
CA ASP A 309 26.23 -0.54 -3.21
C ASP A 309 27.19 -1.75 -3.31
N THR A 310 27.74 -2.16 -2.16
CA THR A 310 28.56 -3.37 -1.99
C THR A 310 28.03 -4.21 -0.84
N LEU A 311 28.27 -5.53 -0.86
CA LEU A 311 27.83 -6.41 0.24
C LEU A 311 28.42 -5.99 1.59
N ARG A 312 29.69 -5.55 1.61
CA ARG A 312 30.36 -5.08 2.84
C ARG A 312 29.69 -3.81 3.37
N ARG A 313 29.41 -2.83 2.50
CA ARG A 313 28.73 -1.59 2.90
C ARG A 313 27.29 -1.85 3.33
N ALA A 314 26.53 -2.68 2.60
CA ALA A 314 25.19 -3.08 3.01
C ALA A 314 25.18 -3.71 4.41
N LYS A 315 26.10 -4.63 4.71
CA LYS A 315 26.22 -5.23 6.06
C LYS A 315 26.54 -4.17 7.14
N HIS A 316 27.48 -3.27 6.86
CA HIS A 316 27.83 -2.19 7.78
C HIS A 316 26.65 -1.24 8.01
N SER A 317 26.00 -0.77 6.94
CA SER A 317 24.82 0.08 6.98
C SER A 317 23.70 -0.58 7.78
N THR A 318 23.39 -1.85 7.52
CA THR A 318 22.41 -2.62 8.30
C THR A 318 22.81 -2.70 9.77
N MET A 319 24.08 -2.96 10.10
CA MET A 319 24.55 -2.98 11.49
C MET A 319 24.35 -1.62 12.18
N MET A 320 24.64 -0.51 11.50
CA MET A 320 24.45 0.83 12.05
C MET A 320 22.97 1.20 12.20
N ILE A 321 22.13 0.80 11.25
CA ILE A 321 20.67 0.95 11.32
C ILE A 321 20.11 0.18 12.51
N LEU A 322 20.54 -1.07 12.71
CA LEU A 322 20.18 -1.88 13.89
C LEU A 322 20.66 -1.23 15.19
N TYR A 323 21.89 -0.69 15.21
CA TYR A 323 22.38 0.06 16.36
C TYR A 323 21.45 1.23 16.69
N HIS A 324 21.06 2.05 15.71
CA HIS A 324 20.15 3.18 15.95
C HIS A 324 18.76 2.74 16.41
N LEU A 325 18.24 1.64 15.87
CA LEU A 325 16.96 1.04 16.31
C LEU A 325 17.01 0.59 17.78
N HIS A 326 18.10 -0.03 18.20
CA HIS A 326 18.28 -0.48 19.59
C HIS A 326 18.68 0.66 20.54
N ASP A 327 19.37 1.68 20.04
CA ASP A 327 19.78 2.83 20.84
C ASP A 327 18.69 3.88 21.02
N SER A 328 17.63 3.85 20.19
CA SER A 328 16.50 4.78 20.28
C SER A 328 15.36 4.30 21.16
N ALA A 329 15.29 3.00 21.50
CA ALA A 329 14.13 2.40 22.19
C ALA A 329 14.49 1.75 23.53
N CYS A 330 13.57 1.85 24.49
CA CYS A 330 13.70 1.24 25.81
C CYS A 330 13.63 -0.28 25.72
N SER A 331 14.60 -0.98 26.30
CA SER A 331 14.62 -2.44 26.36
C SER A 331 13.51 -3.04 27.22
N ALA A 332 12.86 -2.23 28.08
CA ALA A 332 11.77 -2.67 28.94
C ALA A 332 10.37 -2.34 28.38
N CYS A 333 10.15 -1.10 27.93
CA CYS A 333 8.82 -0.66 27.44
C CYS A 333 8.74 -0.50 25.92
N HIS A 334 9.84 -0.67 25.18
CA HIS A 334 9.94 -0.52 23.73
C HIS A 334 9.56 0.84 23.15
N GLN A 335 9.31 1.84 24.01
CA GLN A 335 9.05 3.22 23.60
C GLN A 335 10.35 3.97 23.29
N ALA A 336 10.23 4.99 22.43
CA ALA A 336 11.31 5.91 22.13
C ALA A 336 11.81 6.60 23.42
N MET A 337 13.12 6.83 23.50
CA MET A 337 13.75 7.41 24.69
C MET A 337 14.51 8.69 24.36
N ASP A 338 14.44 9.69 25.24
CA ASP A 338 15.42 10.77 25.23
C ASP A 338 16.77 10.22 25.69
N GLN A 339 17.71 10.13 24.76
CA GLN A 339 19.04 9.61 25.02
C GLN A 339 19.79 10.39 26.11
N ARG A 340 19.41 11.64 26.40
CA ARG A 340 19.99 12.44 27.50
C ARG A 340 19.73 11.85 28.88
N PHE A 341 18.62 11.12 29.03
CA PHE A 341 18.23 10.51 30.31
C PHE A 341 18.25 8.99 30.26
N ALA A 342 18.80 8.41 29.18
CA ALA A 342 18.86 6.97 29.00
C ALA A 342 19.88 6.32 29.94
N TRP A 343 19.46 5.21 30.53
CA TRP A 343 20.25 4.34 31.40
C TRP A 343 20.75 3.15 30.59
N ARG A 344 22.07 3.01 30.47
CA ARG A 344 22.69 2.03 29.58
C ARG A 344 23.47 0.98 30.36
N CYS A 345 23.42 -0.25 29.88
CA CYS A 345 24.34 -1.29 30.31
C CYS A 345 25.64 -1.19 29.50
N LEU A 346 26.78 -1.11 30.19
CA LEU A 346 28.09 -1.09 29.51
C LEU A 346 28.62 -2.49 29.15
N VAL A 347 27.92 -3.54 29.60
CA VAL A 347 28.31 -4.94 29.37
C VAL A 347 27.50 -5.56 28.23
N CYS A 348 26.20 -5.31 28.18
CA CYS A 348 25.28 -5.83 27.17
C CYS A 348 25.02 -4.78 26.09
N ALA A 349 25.44 -5.07 24.86
CA ALA A 349 25.20 -4.20 23.71
C ALA A 349 23.70 -4.02 23.45
N GLY A 350 23.26 -2.76 23.29
CA GLY A 350 21.86 -2.41 22.99
C GLY A 350 20.90 -2.46 24.19
N CYS A 351 21.37 -2.77 25.40
CA CYS A 351 20.55 -2.73 26.61
C CYS A 351 20.48 -1.31 27.17
N ASN A 352 19.43 -0.59 26.77
CA ASN A 352 19.16 0.80 27.15
C ASN A 352 17.77 0.92 27.76
N PHE A 353 17.61 1.69 28.82
CA PHE A 353 16.36 1.85 29.57
C PHE A 353 16.01 3.32 29.74
N CYS A 354 14.73 3.64 29.64
CA CYS A 354 14.27 5.02 29.82
C CYS A 354 14.28 5.38 31.30
N ASP A 355 14.35 6.68 31.58
CA ASP A 355 14.39 7.17 32.96
C ASP A 355 13.14 6.77 33.76
N SER A 356 11.97 6.68 33.10
CA SER A 356 10.73 6.23 33.74
C SER A 356 10.80 4.78 34.21
N CYS A 357 11.20 3.86 33.32
CA CYS A 357 11.38 2.46 33.68
C CYS A 357 12.43 2.30 34.78
N TYR A 358 13.55 3.02 34.68
CA TYR A 358 14.60 2.96 35.70
C TYR A 358 14.11 3.47 37.06
N LYS A 359 13.29 4.52 37.11
CA LYS A 359 12.68 4.99 38.36
C LYS A 359 11.69 3.99 38.96
N GLN A 360 11.02 3.20 38.14
CA GLN A 360 10.04 2.21 38.59
C GLN A 360 10.69 0.95 39.16
N ASP A 361 11.64 0.36 38.42
CA ASP A 361 12.19 -0.96 38.74
C ASP A 361 13.67 -0.93 39.14
N GLY A 362 14.36 0.20 38.94
CA GLY A 362 15.74 0.43 39.36
C GLY A 362 16.72 -0.60 38.79
N GLU A 363 17.61 -1.09 39.65
CA GLU A 363 18.59 -2.12 39.29
C GLU A 363 17.96 -3.50 38.97
N LYS A 364 16.65 -3.69 39.18
CA LYS A 364 15.99 -4.97 38.84
C LYS A 364 15.69 -5.11 37.35
N LEU A 365 15.75 -4.03 36.57
CA LEU A 365 15.51 -4.05 35.12
C LEU A 365 16.52 -4.90 34.35
N HIS A 366 17.74 -5.00 34.86
CA HIS A 366 18.83 -5.66 34.16
C HIS A 366 19.89 -6.18 35.13
N ILE A 367 20.46 -7.35 34.82
CA ILE A 367 21.43 -8.04 35.69
C ILE A 367 22.75 -7.29 35.89
N HIS A 368 23.11 -6.38 34.99
CA HIS A 368 24.31 -5.56 35.09
C HIS A 368 23.98 -4.13 35.51
N LYS A 369 24.91 -3.50 36.23
CA LYS A 369 24.77 -2.12 36.67
C LYS A 369 24.55 -1.16 35.50
N LEU A 370 23.46 -0.42 35.56
CA LEU A 370 23.10 0.60 34.58
C LEU A 370 23.77 1.93 34.94
N LYS A 371 24.20 2.68 33.91
CA LYS A 371 24.73 4.03 34.05
C LYS A 371 23.93 5.01 33.21
N GLN A 372 23.63 6.17 33.76
CA GLN A 372 23.01 7.25 33.01
C GLN A 372 24.04 7.89 32.07
N THR A 373 23.59 8.25 30.86
CA THR A 373 24.47 8.84 29.84
C THR A 373 24.86 10.26 30.27
N GLU A 374 26.07 10.46 30.81
CA GLU A 374 26.64 11.81 30.98
C GLU A 374 26.97 12.40 29.59
N GLN A 375 26.74 13.71 29.40
CA GLN A 375 27.04 14.41 28.14
C GLN A 375 28.49 14.18 27.71
N GLN A 376 28.72 13.18 26.85
CA GLN A 376 29.94 13.07 26.07
C GLN A 376 29.58 13.29 24.61
N VAL A 377 30.01 14.43 24.10
CA VAL A 377 30.29 14.64 22.68
C VAL A 377 31.06 13.41 22.20
N LEU A 378 30.47 12.64 21.29
CA LEU A 378 31.05 11.42 20.74
C LEU A 378 32.51 11.68 20.33
N PRO A 379 33.51 11.01 20.92
CA PRO A 379 34.80 10.89 20.28
C PRO A 379 34.59 10.05 19.03
N ASN A 380 35.19 10.46 17.91
CA ASN A 380 35.28 9.66 16.68
C ASN A 380 35.82 8.25 17.02
N TYR A 381 34.93 7.27 17.17
CA TYR A 381 35.32 5.88 17.25
C TYR A 381 35.60 5.38 15.83
N THR A 382 36.83 5.63 15.37
CA THR A 382 37.43 4.85 14.30
C THR A 382 37.65 3.45 14.86
N LEU A 383 36.68 2.55 14.65
CA LEU A 383 36.91 1.12 14.84
C LEU A 383 37.90 0.66 13.77
N GLN A 384 39.20 0.78 14.05
CA GLN A 384 40.23 0.00 13.39
C GLN A 384 40.00 -1.46 13.74
N VAL A 385 39.17 -2.14 12.94
CA VAL A 385 39.13 -3.60 12.93
C VAL A 385 40.38 -4.07 12.19
N SER A 386 41.46 -4.28 12.93
CA SER A 386 42.62 -5.03 12.47
C SER A 386 42.20 -6.48 12.23
N PHE A 387 41.84 -6.81 10.99
CA PHE A 387 41.79 -8.21 10.58
C PHE A 387 43.24 -8.69 10.43
N VAL A 388 43.69 -9.45 11.44
CA VAL A 388 44.85 -10.32 11.33
C VAL A 388 44.56 -11.32 10.20
N ILE A 389 45.25 -11.15 9.08
CA ILE A 389 45.37 -12.18 8.06
C ILE A 389 46.21 -13.29 8.66
N LEU A 390 45.60 -14.46 8.87
CA LEU A 390 46.34 -15.71 9.04
C LEU A 390 45.99 -16.63 7.88
N SER A 391 47.01 -16.76 7.01
CA SER A 391 47.28 -17.74 5.95
C SER A 391 46.29 -17.88 4.82
#